data_AF-A0A7S4E0M9-F1
#
_entry.id   AF-A0A7S4E0M9-F1
#
_cell.length_a   1.000
_cell.length_b   1.000
_cell.length_c   1.000
_cell.angle_alpha   90.00
_cell.angle_beta   90.00
_cell.angle_gamma   90.00
#
_symmetry.space_group_name_H-M   'P 1'
#
loop_
_entity.id
_entity.type
_entity.pdbx_description
1 polymer ?
#
loop_
_entity_poly.entity_id
_entity_poly.type
_entity_poly.pdbx_seq_one_letter_code
_entity_poly.pdbx_strand_id
1 'polypeptide(L)'
;VSRLRKNPSVPDGNLDKMERLAQQLVLDSYFTDACLHYPPAQIALASLMIINRKEKTIDEQSLIESCTNTGGEKISAHEEKLKQRLDEVGRMLQKGEDLAKTWASEKKKKLNEAAAKIYVKKIKPCLDPLLNPSTEEYKKLEEENNAKKEAARMKKRKRRREEEEARERKLLGSDEPDDGQPFTIKRNKSFKPKPRP
;
A
#
# COMPACT_ATOMS: atom_id res chain seq x y z
N VAL A 1 -2.03 20.37 -15.80
CA VAL A 1 -2.80 21.59 -15.48
C VAL A 1 -1.96 22.87 -15.60
N SER A 2 -0.74 22.94 -15.06
CA SER A 2 0.09 24.17 -15.09
C SER A 2 0.45 24.72 -16.49
N ARG A 3 0.38 23.90 -17.55
CA ARG A 3 0.53 24.35 -18.95
C ARG A 3 -0.77 24.87 -19.56
N LEU A 4 -1.92 24.30 -19.16
CA LEU A 4 -3.25 24.76 -19.60
C LEU A 4 -3.62 26.12 -18.99
N ARG A 5 -3.14 26.41 -17.76
CA ARG A 5 -3.25 27.74 -17.12
C ARG A 5 -2.51 28.85 -17.87
N LYS A 6 -1.69 28.53 -18.88
CA LYS A 6 -1.02 29.52 -19.74
C LYS A 6 -1.82 29.86 -21.01
N ASN A 7 -2.94 29.19 -21.26
CA ASN A 7 -3.81 29.50 -22.39
C ASN A 7 -4.80 30.62 -22.01
N PRO A 8 -4.76 31.79 -22.68
CA PRO A 8 -5.61 32.94 -22.35
C PRO A 8 -7.11 32.74 -22.69
N SER A 9 -7.46 31.62 -23.33
CA SER A 9 -8.82 31.29 -23.77
C SER A 9 -9.65 30.50 -22.75
N VAL A 10 -9.08 30.08 -21.61
CA VAL A 10 -9.78 29.29 -20.59
C VAL A 10 -9.91 30.10 -19.30
N PRO A 11 -11.12 30.43 -18.82
CA PRO A 11 -11.30 31.11 -17.54
C PRO A 11 -10.75 30.26 -16.39
N ASP A 12 -9.89 30.84 -15.54
CA ASP A 12 -9.18 30.12 -14.47
C ASP A 12 -10.13 29.32 -13.54
N GLY A 13 -11.34 29.83 -13.28
CA GLY A 13 -12.33 29.14 -12.44
C GLY A 13 -12.86 27.81 -13.01
N ASN A 14 -12.84 27.63 -14.33
CA ASN A 14 -13.30 26.39 -14.97
C ASN A 14 -12.26 25.27 -14.87
N LEU A 15 -10.97 25.61 -14.84
CA LEU A 15 -9.88 24.64 -14.69
C LEU A 15 -9.86 24.02 -13.30
N ASP A 16 -10.03 24.83 -12.25
CA ASP A 16 -10.05 24.34 -10.87
C ASP A 16 -11.27 23.43 -10.62
N LYS A 17 -12.44 23.77 -11.19
CA LYS A 17 -13.63 22.91 -11.15
C LYS A 17 -13.36 21.59 -11.86
N MET A 18 -12.78 21.63 -13.07
CA MET A 18 -12.46 20.44 -13.85
C MET A 18 -11.48 19.53 -13.09
N GLU A 19 -10.45 20.12 -12.48
CA GLU A 19 -9.46 19.39 -11.69
C GLU A 19 -10.09 18.68 -10.48
N ARG A 20 -10.95 19.35 -9.71
CA ARG A 20 -11.66 18.72 -8.57
C ARG A 20 -12.54 17.56 -9.00
N LEU A 21 -13.31 17.73 -10.09
CA LEU A 21 -14.17 16.67 -10.60
C LEU A 21 -13.36 15.48 -11.15
N ALA A 22 -12.22 15.75 -11.80
CA ALA A 22 -11.33 14.70 -12.29
C ALA A 22 -10.65 13.96 -11.13
N GLN A 23 -10.26 14.66 -10.06
CA GLN A 23 -9.75 14.04 -8.84
C GLN A 23 -10.79 13.11 -8.21
N GLN A 24 -12.07 13.50 -8.20
CA GLN A 24 -13.14 12.62 -7.72
C GLN A 24 -13.25 11.35 -8.58
N LEU A 25 -13.19 11.45 -9.91
CA LEU A 25 -13.19 10.27 -10.79
C LEU A 25 -11.98 9.35 -10.56
N VAL A 26 -10.81 9.91 -10.25
CA VAL A 26 -9.64 9.13 -9.86
C VAL A 26 -9.90 8.36 -8.57
N LEU A 27 -10.58 8.95 -7.59
CA LEU A 27 -10.98 8.24 -6.38
C LEU A 27 -12.05 7.18 -6.67
N ASP A 28 -12.99 7.46 -7.57
CA ASP A 28 -14.01 6.50 -7.95
C ASP A 28 -13.44 5.31 -8.74
N SER A 29 -12.23 5.45 -9.29
CA SER A 29 -11.52 4.36 -9.97
C SER A 29 -11.25 3.15 -9.06
N TYR A 30 -11.14 3.36 -7.74
CA TYR A 30 -10.96 2.29 -6.75
C TYR A 30 -12.16 1.35 -6.62
N PHE A 31 -13.33 1.72 -7.14
CA PHE A 31 -14.48 0.83 -7.22
C PHE A 31 -14.41 -0.14 -8.42
N THR A 32 -13.32 -0.10 -9.19
CA THR A 32 -13.13 -0.90 -10.40
C THR A 32 -11.72 -1.46 -10.49
N ASP A 33 -11.49 -2.39 -11.41
CA ASP A 33 -10.17 -2.95 -11.68
C ASP A 33 -9.26 -2.02 -12.52
N ALA A 34 -9.65 -0.76 -12.72
CA ALA A 34 -8.89 0.18 -13.55
C ALA A 34 -7.44 0.34 -13.06
N CYS A 35 -7.25 0.37 -11.73
CA CYS A 35 -5.92 0.43 -11.10
C CYS A 35 -5.05 -0.82 -11.34
N LEU A 36 -5.65 -1.95 -11.72
CA LEU A 36 -4.93 -3.19 -12.05
C LEU A 36 -4.53 -3.26 -13.52
N HIS A 37 -5.29 -2.61 -14.40
CA HIS A 37 -5.11 -2.70 -15.85
C HIS A 37 -4.39 -1.50 -16.47
N TYR A 38 -4.44 -0.33 -15.83
CA TYR A 38 -3.99 0.92 -16.44
C TYR A 38 -3.01 1.69 -15.55
N PRO A 39 -1.99 2.32 -16.13
CA PRO A 39 -1.11 3.23 -15.42
C PRO A 39 -1.87 4.41 -14.79
N PRO A 40 -1.45 4.92 -13.62
CA PRO A 40 -2.07 6.08 -12.98
C PRO A 40 -2.18 7.31 -13.88
N ALA A 41 -1.21 7.53 -14.77
CA ALA A 41 -1.23 8.63 -15.73
C ALA A 41 -2.39 8.50 -16.75
N GLN A 42 -2.72 7.29 -17.19
CA GLN A 42 -3.84 7.05 -18.11
C GLN A 42 -5.18 7.21 -17.40
N ILE A 43 -5.26 6.80 -16.13
CA ILE A 43 -6.44 7.02 -15.28
C ILE A 43 -6.68 8.51 -15.08
N ALA A 44 -5.64 9.27 -14.74
CA ALA A 44 -5.74 10.72 -14.54
C ALA A 44 -6.13 11.45 -15.84
N LEU A 45 -5.52 11.09 -16.97
CA LEU A 45 -5.82 11.70 -18.26
C LEU A 45 -7.23 11.35 -18.74
N ALA A 46 -7.67 10.09 -18.61
CA ALA A 46 -9.04 9.69 -18.95
C ALA A 46 -10.07 10.41 -18.07
N SER A 47 -9.78 10.57 -16.76
CA SER A 47 -10.62 11.34 -15.84
C SER A 47 -10.78 12.79 -16.31
N LEU A 48 -9.68 13.45 -16.68
CA LEU A 48 -9.70 14.81 -17.22
C LEU A 48 -10.49 14.88 -18.53
N MET A 49 -10.31 13.91 -19.44
CA MET A 49 -11.04 13.86 -20.71
C MET A 49 -12.55 13.69 -20.50
N ILE A 50 -12.98 12.84 -19.57
CA ILE A 50 -14.41 12.67 -19.24
C ILE A 50 -15.00 14.00 -18.77
N ILE A 51 -14.35 14.68 -17.82
CA ILE A 51 -14.87 15.96 -17.32
C ILE A 51 -14.83 17.03 -18.41
N ASN A 52 -13.76 17.10 -19.19
CA ASN A 52 -13.66 18.05 -20.29
C ASN A 52 -14.76 17.83 -21.34
N ARG A 53 -15.13 16.58 -21.66
CA ARG A 53 -16.27 16.27 -22.54
C ARG A 53 -17.62 16.67 -21.93
N LYS A 54 -17.79 16.54 -20.60
CA LYS A 54 -19.00 16.96 -19.88
C LYS A 54 -19.14 18.50 -19.83
N GLU A 55 -18.04 19.21 -19.57
CA GLU A 55 -18.02 20.66 -19.35
C GLU A 55 -17.71 21.47 -20.63
N LYS A 56 -17.25 20.82 -21.71
CA LYS A 56 -16.87 21.41 -23.01
C LYS A 56 -15.88 22.57 -22.88
N THR A 57 -14.90 22.44 -21.99
CA THR A 57 -14.00 23.54 -21.60
C THR A 57 -12.82 23.75 -22.55
N ILE A 58 -12.21 22.68 -23.04
CA ILE A 58 -10.99 22.71 -23.84
C ILE A 58 -11.20 21.76 -25.02
N ASP A 59 -10.63 22.10 -26.18
CA ASP A 59 -10.56 21.16 -27.29
C ASP A 59 -9.81 19.87 -26.88
N GLU A 60 -10.34 18.71 -27.28
CA GLU A 60 -9.84 17.40 -26.82
C GLU A 60 -8.42 17.12 -27.32
N GLN A 61 -8.12 17.54 -28.55
CA GLN A 61 -6.81 17.41 -29.15
C GLN A 61 -5.78 18.25 -28.39
N SER A 62 -6.13 19.51 -28.13
CA SER A 62 -5.32 20.45 -27.35
C SER A 62 -5.03 19.92 -25.93
N LEU A 63 -6.00 19.26 -25.30
CA LEU A 63 -5.83 18.65 -23.98
C LEU A 63 -4.82 17.50 -24.03
N ILE A 64 -4.96 16.59 -24.99
CA ILE A 64 -4.05 15.44 -25.17
C ILE A 64 -2.62 15.91 -25.45
N GLU A 65 -2.43 16.85 -26.38
CA GLU A 65 -1.12 17.42 -26.72
C GLU A 65 -0.46 18.08 -25.50
N SER A 66 -1.25 18.82 -24.70
CA SER A 66 -0.76 19.49 -23.49
C SER A 66 -0.28 18.52 -22.40
N CYS A 67 -0.83 17.30 -22.40
CA CYS A 67 -0.57 16.27 -21.40
C CYS A 67 0.46 15.22 -21.87
N THR A 68 0.63 15.03 -23.18
CA THR A 68 1.47 13.96 -23.74
C THR A 68 2.77 14.45 -24.36
N ASN A 69 2.95 15.78 -24.53
CA ASN A 69 4.11 16.39 -25.19
C ASN A 69 4.37 15.86 -26.61
N THR A 70 3.38 15.26 -27.27
CA THR A 70 3.50 14.88 -28.68
C THR A 70 3.54 16.16 -29.50
N GLY A 71 4.73 16.53 -29.99
CA GLY A 71 4.90 17.68 -30.87
C GLY A 71 3.97 17.55 -32.08
N GLY A 72 3.17 18.58 -32.31
CA GLY A 72 2.18 18.61 -33.38
C GLY A 72 2.83 18.45 -34.74
N GLU A 73 2.27 17.55 -35.56
CA GLU A 73 2.04 17.75 -37.00
C GLU A 73 1.37 16.52 -37.66
N LYS A 74 1.36 15.34 -37.03
CA LYS A 74 0.56 14.19 -37.48
C LYS A 74 0.04 13.40 -36.29
N ILE A 75 -1.26 13.09 -36.30
CA ILE A 75 -1.85 12.07 -35.41
C ILE A 75 -1.07 10.79 -35.65
N SER A 76 -0.14 10.48 -34.75
CA SER A 76 0.64 9.27 -34.83
C SER A 76 -0.31 8.10 -34.60
N ALA A 77 -0.08 6.95 -35.24
CA ALA A 77 -0.81 5.72 -34.92
C ALA A 77 -0.75 5.37 -33.42
N HIS A 78 0.26 5.91 -32.71
CA HIS A 78 0.36 5.83 -31.26
C HIS A 78 -0.70 6.67 -30.52
N GLU A 79 -1.02 7.86 -31.02
CA GLU A 79 -2.00 8.77 -30.41
C GLU A 79 -3.42 8.22 -30.55
N GLU A 80 -3.75 7.63 -31.70
CA GLU A 80 -5.06 6.99 -31.90
C GLU A 80 -5.25 5.77 -31.00
N LYS A 81 -4.21 4.94 -30.83
CA LYS A 81 -4.20 3.86 -29.82
C LYS A 81 -4.33 4.39 -28.40
N LEU A 82 -3.72 5.53 -28.10
CA LEU A 82 -3.84 6.17 -26.79
C LEU A 82 -5.28 6.63 -26.55
N LYS A 83 -5.92 7.28 -27.51
CA LYS A 83 -7.34 7.68 -27.43
C LYS A 83 -8.25 6.48 -27.18
N GLN A 84 -8.09 5.40 -27.95
CA GLN A 84 -8.86 4.17 -27.75
C GLN A 84 -8.69 3.60 -26.34
N ARG A 85 -7.47 3.60 -25.80
CA ARG A 85 -7.21 3.18 -24.41
C ARG A 85 -7.86 4.12 -23.41
N LEU A 86 -7.78 5.43 -23.61
CA LEU A 86 -8.38 6.41 -22.71
C LEU A 86 -9.90 6.33 -22.71
N ASP A 87 -10.52 6.00 -23.85
CA ASP A 87 -11.95 5.72 -23.92
C ASP A 87 -12.32 4.43 -23.18
N GLU A 88 -11.48 3.39 -23.25
CA GLU A 88 -11.68 2.15 -22.49
C GLU A 88 -11.58 2.38 -20.98
N VAL A 89 -10.53 3.08 -20.53
CA VAL A 89 -10.38 3.54 -19.15
C VAL A 89 -11.59 4.37 -18.74
N GLY A 90 -12.03 5.29 -19.60
CA GLY A 90 -13.16 6.17 -19.33
C GLY A 90 -14.45 5.40 -19.08
N ARG A 91 -14.71 4.34 -19.85
CA ARG A 91 -15.87 3.45 -19.61
C ARG A 91 -15.79 2.73 -18.27
N MET A 92 -14.60 2.31 -17.84
CA MET A 92 -14.43 1.72 -16.51
C MET A 92 -14.66 2.75 -15.41
N LEU A 93 -14.09 3.95 -15.54
CA LEU A 93 -14.25 5.02 -14.56
C LEU A 93 -15.71 5.46 -14.39
N GLN A 94 -16.47 5.53 -15.48
CA GLN A 94 -17.90 5.84 -15.41
C GLN A 94 -18.70 4.75 -14.67
N LYS A 95 -18.37 3.47 -14.88
CA LYS A 95 -18.95 2.39 -14.07
C LYS A 95 -18.56 2.52 -12.60
N GLY A 96 -17.33 2.95 -12.30
CA GLY A 96 -16.87 3.26 -10.95
C GLY A 96 -17.68 4.39 -10.31
N GLU A 97 -17.96 5.46 -11.05
CA GLU A 97 -18.80 6.59 -10.61
C GLU A 97 -20.22 6.11 -10.24
N ASP A 98 -20.83 5.25 -11.08
CA ASP A 98 -22.15 4.67 -10.83
C ASP A 98 -22.17 3.71 -9.63
N LEU A 99 -21.10 2.92 -9.46
CA LEU A 99 -20.90 2.09 -8.28
C LEU A 99 -20.76 2.95 -7.03
N ALA A 100 -19.91 3.98 -7.04
CA ALA A 100 -19.71 4.90 -5.93
C ALA A 100 -21.04 5.54 -5.49
N LYS A 101 -21.87 5.98 -6.44
CA LYS A 101 -23.23 6.48 -6.18
C LYS A 101 -24.13 5.42 -5.56
N THR A 102 -24.07 4.18 -6.06
CA THR A 102 -24.83 3.05 -5.49
C THR A 102 -24.39 2.74 -4.06
N TRP A 103 -23.08 2.81 -3.79
CA TRP A 103 -22.47 2.65 -2.47
C TRP A 103 -22.84 3.79 -1.51
N ALA A 104 -23.13 5.00 -1.99
CA ALA A 104 -23.64 6.09 -1.18
C ALA A 104 -25.16 6.00 -0.91
N SER A 105 -25.88 5.12 -1.62
CA SER A 105 -27.34 5.07 -1.60
C SER A 105 -27.94 4.05 -0.62
N GLU A 106 -29.24 4.18 -0.36
CA GLU A 106 -30.02 3.24 0.45
C GLU A 106 -30.04 1.79 -0.11
N LYS A 107 -29.77 1.62 -1.42
CA LYS A 107 -29.57 0.29 -2.02
C LYS A 107 -28.40 -0.47 -1.38
N LYS A 108 -27.36 0.22 -0.88
CA LYS A 108 -26.26 -0.39 -0.11
C LYS A 108 -26.77 -1.12 1.12
N LYS A 109 -27.72 -0.54 1.87
CA LYS A 109 -28.21 -1.15 3.11
C LYS A 109 -28.82 -2.52 2.83
N LYS A 110 -29.68 -2.61 1.81
CA LYS A 110 -30.29 -3.87 1.36
C LYS A 110 -29.25 -4.88 0.86
N LEU A 111 -28.25 -4.40 0.12
CA LEU A 111 -27.20 -5.27 -0.43
C LEU A 111 -26.27 -5.79 0.67
N ASN A 112 -25.93 -4.96 1.66
CA ASN A 112 -25.16 -5.34 2.83
C ASN A 112 -25.92 -6.30 3.73
N GLU A 113 -27.23 -6.12 3.92
CA GLU A 113 -28.05 -7.07 4.67
C GLU A 113 -28.12 -8.43 3.96
N ALA A 114 -28.24 -8.45 2.63
CA ALA A 114 -28.21 -9.67 1.84
C ALA A 114 -26.83 -10.35 1.89
N ALA A 115 -25.75 -9.59 1.71
CA ALA A 115 -24.38 -10.06 1.82
C ALA A 115 -24.07 -10.59 3.22
N ALA A 116 -24.55 -9.92 4.28
CA ALA A 116 -24.40 -10.38 5.66
C ALA A 116 -25.12 -11.72 5.89
N LYS A 117 -26.33 -11.90 5.32
CA LYS A 117 -27.04 -13.20 5.38
C LYS A 117 -26.26 -14.31 4.67
N ILE A 118 -25.69 -14.04 3.49
CA ILE A 118 -24.85 -15.00 2.77
C ILE A 118 -23.57 -15.29 3.55
N TYR A 119 -22.91 -14.27 4.06
CA TYR A 119 -21.71 -14.40 4.88
C TYR A 119 -21.97 -15.30 6.08
N VAL A 120 -23.01 -15.03 6.88
CA VAL A 120 -23.33 -15.82 8.07
C VAL A 120 -23.71 -17.26 7.72
N LYS A 121 -24.47 -17.49 6.64
CA LYS A 121 -24.97 -18.82 6.28
C LYS A 121 -23.94 -19.70 5.55
N LYS A 122 -23.10 -19.11 4.69
CA LYS A 122 -22.24 -19.87 3.77
C LYS A 122 -20.75 -19.66 3.99
N ILE A 123 -20.34 -18.44 4.35
CA ILE A 123 -18.90 -18.12 4.47
C ILE A 123 -18.44 -18.39 5.89
N LYS A 124 -19.14 -17.87 6.90
CA LYS A 124 -18.79 -17.97 8.32
C LYS A 124 -18.57 -19.41 8.79
N PRO A 125 -19.39 -20.42 8.42
CA PRO A 125 -19.15 -21.80 8.81
C PRO A 125 -17.91 -22.43 8.18
N CYS A 126 -17.41 -21.88 7.07
CA CYS A 126 -16.24 -22.36 6.34
C CYS A 126 -14.96 -21.59 6.72
N LEU A 127 -15.06 -20.54 7.54
CA LEU A 127 -13.89 -19.83 8.03
C LEU A 127 -13.20 -20.67 9.09
N ASP A 128 -11.88 -20.79 9.00
CA ASP A 128 -11.08 -21.43 10.02
C ASP A 128 -11.22 -20.65 11.35
N PRO A 129 -11.74 -21.28 12.42
CA PRO A 129 -11.85 -20.64 13.73
C PRO A 129 -10.49 -20.14 14.24
N LEU A 130 -9.40 -20.86 13.97
CA LEU A 130 -8.05 -20.50 14.41
C LEU A 130 -7.49 -19.25 13.72
N LEU A 131 -8.13 -18.79 12.64
CA LEU A 131 -7.78 -17.55 11.93
C LEU A 131 -8.76 -16.41 12.24
N ASN A 132 -9.80 -16.66 13.03
CA ASN A 132 -10.80 -15.67 13.37
C ASN A 132 -10.63 -15.16 14.81
N PRO A 133 -10.17 -13.90 15.01
CA PRO A 133 -9.93 -13.32 16.34
C PRO A 133 -11.15 -13.27 17.26
N SER A 134 -12.34 -13.39 16.70
CA SER A 134 -13.59 -13.35 17.45
C SER A 134 -14.03 -14.70 18.03
N THR A 135 -13.25 -15.78 17.81
CA THR A 135 -13.59 -17.13 18.27
C THR A 135 -12.81 -17.53 19.53
N GLU A 136 -13.36 -18.48 20.29
CA GLU A 136 -12.72 -18.99 21.51
C GLU A 136 -11.49 -19.85 21.19
N GLU A 137 -11.50 -20.54 20.05
CA GLU A 137 -10.37 -21.32 19.55
C GLU A 137 -9.16 -20.43 19.26
N TYR A 138 -9.36 -19.26 18.65
CA TYR A 138 -8.31 -18.26 18.45
C TYR A 138 -7.76 -17.73 19.78
N LYS A 139 -8.63 -17.39 20.74
CA LYS A 139 -8.20 -16.89 22.06
C LYS A 139 -7.34 -17.92 22.80
N LYS A 140 -7.76 -19.19 22.81
CA LYS A 140 -6.97 -20.28 23.41
C LYS A 140 -5.61 -20.44 22.73
N LEU A 141 -5.57 -20.36 21.40
CA LEU A 141 -4.31 -20.40 20.64
C LEU A 141 -3.41 -19.20 20.97
N GLU A 142 -3.99 -18.02 21.13
CA GLU A 142 -3.27 -16.80 21.52
C GLU A 142 -2.72 -16.90 22.94
N GLU A 143 -3.51 -17.39 23.90
CA GLU A 143 -3.11 -17.65 25.28
C GLU A 143 -1.96 -18.67 25.36
N GLU A 144 -2.07 -19.79 24.63
CA GLU A 144 -1.03 -20.82 24.58
C GLU A 144 0.27 -20.27 23.97
N ASN A 145 0.17 -19.48 22.90
CA ASN A 145 1.32 -18.83 22.28
C ASN A 145 1.97 -17.79 23.20
N ASN A 146 1.16 -17.04 23.96
CA ASN A 146 1.66 -16.08 24.94
C ASN A 146 2.34 -16.78 26.12
N ALA A 147 1.76 -17.86 26.64
CA ALA A 147 2.36 -18.69 27.67
C ALA A 147 3.70 -19.30 27.21
N LYS A 148 3.77 -19.81 25.97
CA LYS A 148 5.02 -20.29 25.35
C LYS A 148 6.08 -19.20 25.26
N LYS A 149 5.71 -17.99 24.82
CA LYS A 149 6.62 -16.83 24.76
C LYS A 149 7.12 -16.45 26.15
N GLU A 150 6.25 -16.44 27.15
CA GLU A 150 6.61 -16.11 28.53
C GLU A 150 7.53 -17.16 29.14
N ALA A 151 7.22 -18.45 28.97
CA ALA A 151 8.08 -19.55 29.39
C ALA A 151 9.48 -19.47 28.76
N ALA A 152 9.56 -19.16 27.46
CA ALA A 152 10.83 -18.95 26.77
C ALA A 152 11.62 -17.76 27.34
N ARG A 153 10.93 -16.65 27.67
CA ARG A 153 11.55 -15.47 28.31
C ARG A 153 12.08 -15.81 29.70
N MET A 154 11.32 -16.55 30.51
CA MET A 154 11.73 -16.97 31.84
C MET A 154 12.93 -17.91 31.80
N LYS A 155 12.93 -18.90 30.90
CA LYS A 155 14.09 -19.79 30.67
C LYS A 155 15.34 -19.01 30.28
N LYS A 156 15.21 -18.01 29.39
CA LYS A 156 16.31 -17.13 29.00
C LYS A 156 16.84 -16.29 30.16
N ARG A 157 15.95 -15.76 31.01
CA ARG A 157 16.33 -15.00 32.22
C ARG A 157 17.07 -15.88 33.23
N LYS A 158 16.58 -17.09 33.49
CA LYS A 158 17.23 -18.05 34.40
C LYS A 158 18.64 -18.39 33.94
N ARG A 159 18.81 -18.74 32.66
CA ARG A 159 20.12 -19.03 32.08
C ARG A 159 21.11 -17.86 32.23
N ARG A 160 20.65 -16.62 32.04
CA ARG A 160 21.51 -15.44 32.24
C ARG A 160 21.98 -15.28 33.68
N ARG A 161 21.09 -15.52 34.66
CA ARG A 161 21.46 -15.49 36.09
C ARG A 161 22.45 -16.59 36.44
N GLU A 162 22.23 -17.81 35.96
CA GLU A 162 23.17 -18.92 36.15
C GLU A 162 24.54 -18.62 35.52
N GLU A 163 24.58 -17.99 34.34
CA GLU A 163 25.82 -17.55 33.68
C GLU A 163 26.54 -16.43 34.45
N GLU A 164 25.80 -15.53 35.10
CA GLU A 164 26.33 -14.44 35.92
C GLU A 164 26.87 -14.95 37.26
N GLU A 165 26.11 -15.78 37.98
CA GLU A 165 26.56 -16.45 39.20
C GLU A 165 27.80 -17.33 38.96
N ALA A 166 27.86 -18.03 37.83
CA ALA A 166 29.03 -18.81 37.43
C ALA A 166 30.26 -17.94 37.12
N ARG A 167 30.07 -16.71 36.64
CA ARG A 167 31.16 -15.73 36.48
C ARG A 167 31.61 -15.20 37.83
N GLU A 168 30.68 -14.82 38.70
CA GLU A 168 31.01 -14.32 40.04
C GLU A 168 31.77 -15.36 40.86
N ARG A 169 31.35 -16.64 40.82
CA ARG A 169 32.10 -17.73 41.47
C ARG A 169 33.50 -17.95 40.89
N LYS A 170 33.71 -17.71 39.61
CA LYS A 170 35.06 -17.76 39.00
C LYS A 170 35.91 -16.56 39.40
N LEU A 171 35.32 -15.39 39.63
CA LEU A 171 36.00 -14.19 40.11
C LEU A 171 36.36 -14.25 41.60
N LEU A 172 35.55 -14.93 42.42
CA LEU A 172 35.81 -15.16 43.85
C LEU A 172 36.68 -16.40 44.13
N GLY A 173 36.97 -17.21 43.10
CA GLY A 173 37.79 -18.42 43.19
C GLY A 173 39.24 -18.25 42.74
N SER A 174 39.67 -17.01 42.45
CA SER A 174 41.06 -16.68 42.10
C SER A 174 41.64 -15.69 43.11
N ASP A 175 41.74 -16.12 44.36
CA ASP A 175 42.71 -15.60 45.34
C ASP A 175 43.93 -16.53 45.36
N GLU A 176 44.56 -16.74 44.20
CA GLU A 176 45.98 -17.03 44.16
C GLU A 176 46.67 -15.73 43.71
N PRO A 177 47.63 -15.19 44.48
CA PRO A 177 48.45 -14.09 44.01
C PRO A 177 49.23 -14.59 42.79
N ASP A 178 49.01 -13.98 41.64
CA ASP A 178 49.79 -14.21 40.43
C ASP A 178 51.22 -13.70 40.67
N ASP A 179 52.08 -14.60 41.16
CA ASP A 179 53.52 -14.40 41.29
C ASP A 179 54.12 -14.20 39.89
N GLY A 180 54.12 -12.95 39.43
CA GLY A 180 55.19 -12.40 38.62
C GLY A 180 55.40 -12.97 37.21
N GLN A 181 54.35 -13.31 36.45
CA GLN A 181 54.49 -13.49 35.00
C GLN A 181 54.19 -12.20 34.21
N PRO A 182 55.12 -11.68 33.39
CA PRO A 182 54.84 -10.54 32.54
C PRO A 182 53.77 -10.93 31.50
N PHE A 183 52.66 -10.18 31.51
CA PHE A 183 51.56 -10.29 30.57
C PHE A 183 52.06 -10.32 29.12
N THR A 184 52.03 -11.49 28.49
CA THR A 184 52.20 -11.59 27.04
C THR A 184 50.93 -11.09 26.36
N ILE A 185 50.95 -9.87 25.85
CA ILE A 185 49.92 -9.35 24.94
C ILE A 185 50.01 -10.16 23.64
N LYS A 186 49.16 -11.18 23.50
CA LYS A 186 48.93 -11.83 22.21
C LYS A 186 48.20 -10.82 21.31
N ARG A 187 48.92 -10.18 20.39
CA ARG A 187 48.33 -9.41 19.29
C ARG A 187 47.38 -10.32 18.52
N ASN A 188 46.07 -10.05 18.63
CA ASN A 188 45.08 -10.70 17.78
C ASN A 188 45.39 -10.35 16.32
N LYS A 189 45.56 -11.39 15.52
CA LYS A 189 45.82 -11.28 14.08
C LYS A 189 44.67 -10.49 13.44
N SER A 190 45.07 -9.46 12.70
CA SER A 190 44.34 -8.67 11.71
C SER A 190 42.95 -9.18 11.33
N PHE A 191 41.94 -8.40 11.70
CA PHE A 191 40.62 -8.43 11.08
C PHE A 191 40.77 -7.98 9.62
N LYS A 192 40.70 -8.92 8.67
CA LYS A 192 40.50 -8.59 7.25
C LYS A 192 38.99 -8.51 6.98
N PRO A 193 38.42 -7.35 6.66
CA PRO A 193 37.03 -7.27 6.28
C PRO A 193 36.81 -8.02 4.95
N LYS A 194 35.75 -8.84 4.89
CA LYS A 194 35.32 -9.50 3.65
C LYS A 194 34.79 -8.45 2.66
N PRO A 195 35.04 -8.59 1.34
CA PRO A 195 34.39 -7.76 0.35
C PRO A 195 32.89 -8.07 0.34
N ARG A 196 32.07 -7.02 0.20
CA ARG A 196 30.61 -7.15 0.05
C ARG A 196 30.29 -7.68 -1.36
N PRO A 197 29.23 -8.52 -1.49
CA PRO A 197 28.71 -8.94 -2.79
C PRO A 197 28.07 -7.77 -3.54
#